data_AF-A0A503P9K1-F1
#
_entry.id   AF-A0A503P9K1-F1
#
_cell.length_a   1.000
_cell.length_b   1.000
_cell.length_c   1.000
_cell.angle_alpha   90.00
_cell.angle_beta   90.00
_cell.angle_gamma   90.00
#
_symmetry.space_group_name_H-M   'P 1'
#
loop_
_entity.id
_entity.type
_entity.pdbx_description
1 polymer ?
#
loop_
_entity_poly.entity_id
_entity_poly.type
_entity_poly.pdbx_seq_one_letter_code
_entity_poly.pdbx_strand_id
1 'polypeptide(L)' 'MKSLPDTGLFKPVPSRTEAKTDTTSRVARQIQDLEAAARAAKTKRLREARLAQEADAPPVAPKKPARKR' A
#
# COMPACT_ATOMS: atom_id res chain seq x y z
N MET A 1 -0.96 -26.79 -47.99
CA MET A 1 -0.27 -25.48 -48.12
C MET A 1 0.61 -25.30 -46.89
N LYS A 2 1.86 -24.85 -47.04
CA LYS A 2 2.73 -24.58 -45.88
C LYS A 2 2.38 -23.18 -45.35
N SER A 3 1.97 -23.07 -44.09
CA SER A 3 1.75 -21.79 -43.41
C SER A 3 3.09 -21.11 -43.11
N LEU A 4 3.17 -19.80 -43.32
CA LEU A 4 4.33 -18.98 -42.97
C LEU A 4 4.51 -18.98 -41.44
N PRO A 5 5.76 -18.98 -40.95
CA PRO A 5 6.01 -18.92 -39.51
C PRO A 5 5.59 -17.55 -38.98
N ASP A 6 4.91 -17.54 -37.83
CA ASP A 6 4.39 -16.35 -37.15
C ASP A 6 5.53 -15.58 -36.47
N THR A 7 6.49 -15.11 -37.27
CA THR A 7 7.74 -14.49 -36.81
C THR A 7 7.53 -13.03 -36.44
N GLY A 8 6.44 -12.68 -35.75
CA GLY A 8 6.25 -11.38 -35.10
C GLY A 8 6.48 -10.12 -35.95
N LEU A 9 6.53 -10.24 -37.29
CA LEU A 9 6.98 -9.20 -38.22
C LEU A 9 6.11 -7.94 -38.16
N PHE A 10 4.86 -8.11 -37.75
CA PHE A 10 3.85 -7.05 -37.63
C PHE A 10 3.58 -6.65 -36.18
N LYS A 11 4.32 -7.17 -35.20
CA LYS A 11 4.15 -6.73 -33.81
C LYS A 11 4.74 -5.31 -33.70
N PRO A 12 3.95 -4.31 -33.26
CA PRO A 12 4.46 -2.97 -33.07
C PRO A 12 5.58 -3.02 -32.03
N VAL A 13 6.79 -2.65 -32.45
CA VAL A 13 7.91 -2.49 -31.53
C VAL A 13 7.70 -1.15 -30.82
N PRO A 14 7.56 -1.13 -29.49
CA PRO A 14 7.34 0.12 -28.78
C PRO A 14 8.51 1.05 -29.04
N SER A 15 8.20 2.32 -29.28
CA SER A 15 9.25 3.32 -29.49
C SER A 15 10.11 3.43 -28.23
N ARG A 16 11.36 3.90 -28.36
CA ARG A 16 12.23 4.14 -27.19
C ARG A 16 11.57 5.06 -26.16
N THR A 17 10.73 5.98 -26.60
CA THR A 17 9.97 6.88 -25.72
C THR A 17 8.88 6.13 -24.96
N GLU A 18 8.09 5.29 -25.64
CA GLU A 18 7.06 4.45 -25.01
C GLU A 18 7.65 3.51 -23.95
N ALA A 19 8.79 2.87 -24.25
CA ALA A 19 9.47 1.99 -23.30
C ALA A 19 9.93 2.72 -22.02
N LYS A 20 10.42 3.95 -22.15
CA LYS A 20 10.83 4.79 -21.00
C LYS A 20 9.63 5.24 -20.18
N THR A 21 8.53 5.62 -20.83
CA THR A 21 7.29 6.02 -20.17
C THR A 21 6.68 4.85 -19.40
N ASP A 22 6.68 3.65 -19.96
CA ASP A 22 6.19 2.45 -19.27
C ASP A 22 7.05 2.11 -18.06
N THR A 23 8.38 2.16 -18.21
CA THR A 23 9.32 1.96 -17.10
C THR A 23 9.05 2.95 -15.95
N THR A 24 8.91 4.24 -16.29
CA THR A 24 8.64 5.29 -15.29
C THR A 24 7.31 5.06 -14.60
N SER A 25 6.27 4.71 -15.36
CA SER A 25 4.94 4.41 -14.84
C SER A 25 4.95 3.20 -13.90
N ARG A 26 5.71 2.16 -14.26
CA ARG A 26 5.88 0.96 -13.43
C ARG A 26 6.60 1.28 -12.12
N VAL A 27 7.69 2.04 -12.18
CA VAL A 27 8.45 2.44 -10.98
C VAL A 27 7.59 3.32 -10.08
N ALA A 28 6.85 4.28 -10.63
CA ALA A 28 5.96 5.14 -9.85
C ALA A 28 4.90 4.33 -9.09
N ARG A 29 4.26 3.34 -9.74
CA ARG A 29 3.31 2.43 -9.07
C ARG A 29 3.99 1.64 -7.95
N GLN A 30 5.17 1.07 -8.22
CA GLN A 30 5.90 0.30 -7.22
C GLN A 30 6.23 1.14 -5.98
N ILE A 31 6.62 2.41 -6.14
CA ILE A 31 6.87 3.32 -5.01
C ILE A 31 5.60 3.50 -4.18
N GLN A 32 4.48 3.80 -4.84
CA GLN A 32 3.20 4.00 -4.15
C GLN A 32 2.75 2.75 -3.38
N ASP A 33 2.92 1.57 -3.97
CA ASP A 33 2.56 0.30 -3.34
C ASP A 33 3.42 0.02 -2.10
N LEU A 34 4.73 0.26 -2.18
CA LEU A 34 5.65 0.09 -1.06
C LEU A 34 5.31 1.03 0.11
N GLU A 35 5.02 2.30 -0.20
CA GLU A 35 4.62 3.27 0.82
C GLU A 35 3.26 2.92 1.45
N ALA A 36 2.30 2.46 0.66
CA ALA A 36 1.01 2.01 1.15
C ALA A 36 1.18 0.80 2.08
N ALA A 37 2.01 -0.18 1.70
CA ALA A 37 2.33 -1.35 2.53
C ALA A 37 2.99 -0.94 3.86
N ALA A 38 3.95 -0.02 3.83
CA ALA A 38 4.61 0.48 5.04
C ALA A 38 3.62 1.19 5.99
N ARG A 39 2.72 2.03 5.44
CA ARG A 39 1.67 2.70 6.23
C ARG A 39 0.69 1.70 6.85
N ALA A 40 0.27 0.69 6.08
CA ALA A 40 -0.62 -0.37 6.56
C ALA A 40 0.02 -1.18 7.70
N ALA A 41 1.29 -1.59 7.53
CA ALA A 41 2.04 -2.33 8.54
C ALA A 41 2.19 -1.53 9.85
N LYS A 42 2.55 -0.24 9.75
CA LYS A 42 2.62 0.66 10.92
C LYS A 42 1.28 0.76 11.64
N THR A 43 0.21 0.96 10.87
CA THR A 43 -1.15 1.10 11.44
C THR A 43 -1.59 -0.18 12.14
N LYS A 44 -1.32 -1.34 11.55
CA LYS A 44 -1.59 -2.65 12.15
C LYS A 44 -0.85 -2.81 13.48
N ARG A 45 0.46 -2.55 13.51
CA ARG A 45 1.28 -2.60 14.73
C ARG A 45 0.73 -1.68 15.84
N LEU A 46 0.38 -0.44 15.49
CA LEU A 46 -0.15 0.51 16.48
C LEU A 46 -1.54 0.10 16.99
N ARG A 47 -2.37 -0.47 16.12
CA ARG A 47 -3.68 -0.98 16.52
C ARG A 47 -3.54 -2.17 17.47
N GLU A 48 -2.65 -3.11 17.17
CA GLU A 48 -2.33 -4.25 18.05
C GLU A 48 -1.82 -3.78 19.41
N ALA A 49 -0.89 -2.82 19.43
CA ALA A 49 -0.37 -2.24 20.67
C ALA A 49 -1.47 -1.55 21.49
N ARG A 50 -2.39 -0.81 20.84
CA ARG A 50 -3.54 -0.19 21.53
C ARG A 50 -4.47 -1.24 22.12
N LEU A 51 -4.79 -2.30 21.37
CA LEU A 51 -5.67 -3.36 21.84
C LEU A 51 -5.07 -4.10 23.06
N ALA A 52 -3.76 -4.34 23.06
CA ALA A 52 -3.06 -4.91 24.21
C ALA A 52 -3.15 -3.96 25.43
N GLN A 53 -2.92 -2.66 25.24
CA GLN A 53 -3.06 -1.68 26.31
C GLN A 53 -4.48 -1.57 26.86
N GLU A 54 -5.50 -1.67 26.00
CA GLU A 54 -6.91 -1.68 26.41
C GLU A 54 -7.26 -2.95 27.22
N ALA A 55 -6.70 -4.11 26.84
CA ALA A 55 -6.89 -5.35 27.58
C ALA A 55 -6.29 -5.29 29.00
N ASP A 56 -5.16 -4.60 29.17
CA ASP A 56 -4.47 -4.44 30.45
C ASP A 56 -4.95 -3.22 31.27
N ALA A 57 -5.80 -2.37 30.69
CA ALA A 57 -6.22 -1.13 31.33
C ALA A 57 -7.20 -1.39 32.51
N PRO A 58 -6.92 -0.90 33.73
CA PRO A 58 -7.85 -1.02 34.83
C PRO A 58 -9.12 -0.19 34.55
N PRO A 59 -10.30 -0.62 35.05
CA PRO A 59 -11.55 0.09 34.83
C PRO A 59 -11.44 1.53 35.36
N VAL A 60 -11.68 2.51 34.49
CA VAL A 60 -11.62 3.92 34.84
C VAL A 60 -12.81 4.21 35.76
N ALA A 61 -12.55 4.40 37.05
CA ALA A 61 -13.58 4.77 38.00
C ALA A 61 -14.18 6.13 37.60
N PRO A 62 -15.53 6.29 37.64
CA PRO A 62 -16.16 7.54 37.23
C PRO A 62 -15.68 8.69 38.13
N LYS A 63 -15.12 9.74 37.50
CA LYS A 63 -14.70 10.96 38.21
C LYS A 63 -15.94 11.61 38.82
N LYS A 64 -15.99 11.68 40.16
CA LYS A 64 -17.02 12.42 40.88
C LYS A 64 -16.98 13.89 40.45
N PRO A 65 -18.14 14.52 40.16
CA PRO A 65 -18.16 15.92 39.74
C PRO A 65 -17.57 16.80 40.85
N ALA A 66 -16.68 17.72 40.46
CA ALA A 66 -16.08 18.67 41.39
C ALA A 66 -17.17 19.56 41.99
N ARG A 67 -17.26 19.58 43.32
CA ARG A 67 -18.19 20.45 44.05
C ARG A 67 -17.77 21.90 43.84
N LYS A 68 -18.59 22.68 43.12
CA LYS A 68 -18.43 24.14 43.02
C LYS A 68 -18.56 24.75 44.42
N ARG A 69 -17.67 25.71 44.74
CA ARG A 69 -17.73 26.55 45.94
C ARG A 69 -18.65 27.73 45.70
#